data_AF-K2ARQ1-F1
#
_entry.id   AF-K2ARQ1-F1
#
_cell.length_a   1.000
_cell.length_b   1.000
_cell.length_c   1.000
_cell.angle_alpha   90.00
_cell.angle_beta   90.00
_cell.angle_gamma   90.00
#
_symmetry.space_group_name_H-M   'P 1'
#
loop_
_entity.id
_entity.type
_entity.pdbx_description
1 polymer ?
#
loop_
_entity_poly.entity_id
_entity_poly.type
_entity_poly.pdbx_seq_one_letter_code
_entity_poly.pdbx_strand_id
1 'polypeptide(L)' 'MHKLLSEQRDKKMLLLGNEAIARGAIEAGLAIGATYPGTPSSEISAALFEISHQSDLYFEYS' A
#
# COMPACT_ATOMS: atom_id res chain seq x y z
N MET A 1 -0.41 13.47 -1.86
CA MET A 1 -0.93 12.52 -0.88
C MET A 1 -1.52 11.33 -1.61
N HIS A 2 -1.00 10.13 -1.39
CA HIS A 2 -1.40 8.91 -2.07
C HIS A 2 -2.88 8.63 -1.81
N LYS A 3 -3.64 8.19 -2.83
CA LYS A 3 -5.10 8.03 -2.71
C LYS A 3 -5.51 7.05 -1.60
N LEU A 4 -4.66 6.08 -1.29
CA LEU A 4 -4.92 5.08 -0.25
C LEU A 4 -4.70 5.60 1.18
N LEU A 5 -4.07 6.77 1.37
CA LEU A 5 -3.90 7.47 2.65
C LEU A 5 -5.08 8.41 2.98
N SER A 6 -6.21 8.25 2.29
CA SER A 6 -7.40 9.07 2.53
C SER A 6 -8.13 8.64 3.80
N GLU A 7 -8.13 9.51 4.81
CA GLU A 7 -8.85 9.36 6.09
C GLU A 7 -10.39 9.53 5.99
N GLN A 8 -10.92 9.82 4.80
CA GLN A 8 -12.36 9.92 4.59
C GLN A 8 -13.03 8.55 4.79
N ARG A 9 -13.72 8.40 5.92
CA ARG A 9 -14.55 7.23 6.22
C ARG A 9 -15.75 7.15 5.28
N ASP A 10 -16.23 5.93 5.03
CA ASP A 10 -17.39 5.61 4.17
C ASP A 10 -17.30 6.08 2.72
N LYS A 11 -16.12 6.54 2.27
CA LYS A 11 -15.88 6.89 0.88
C LYS A 11 -15.87 5.64 0.01
N LYS A 12 -16.81 5.57 -0.94
CA LYS A 12 -16.78 4.53 -1.98
C LYS A 12 -15.66 4.81 -2.98
N MET A 13 -14.76 3.85 -3.15
CA MET A 13 -13.64 3.92 -4.09
C MET A 13 -13.67 2.71 -5.01
N LEU A 14 -13.46 2.92 -6.31
CA LEU A 14 -13.13 1.83 -7.23
C LEU A 14 -11.63 1.57 -7.12
N LEU A 15 -11.27 0.38 -6.67
CA LEU A 15 -9.89 -0.05 -6.42
C LEU A 15 -9.61 -1.33 -7.21
N LEU A 16 -8.38 -1.49 -7.68
CA LEU A 16 -7.89 -2.81 -8.07
C LEU A 16 -7.76 -3.71 -6.83
N GLY A 17 -7.78 -5.03 -7.02
CA GLY A 17 -7.63 -5.99 -5.91
C GLY A 17 -6.36 -5.76 -5.08
N ASN A 18 -5.23 -5.50 -5.75
CA ASN A 18 -3.96 -5.18 -5.08
C ASN A 18 -4.06 -3.88 -4.26
N GLU A 19 -4.76 -2.87 -4.76
CA GLU A 19 -4.95 -1.60 -4.04
C GLU A 19 -5.86 -1.79 -2.82
N ALA A 20 -6.88 -2.64 -2.91
CA ALA A 20 -7.75 -2.97 -1.80
C ALA A 20 -6.98 -3.70 -0.68
N ILE A 21 -6.08 -4.62 -1.04
CA ILE A 21 -5.21 -5.31 -0.07
C ILE A 21 -4.25 -4.32 0.58
N ALA A 22 -3.56 -3.49 -0.21
CA ALA A 22 -2.67 -2.46 0.32
C ALA A 22 -3.40 -1.51 1.26
N ARG A 23 -4.62 -1.07 0.90
CA ARG A 23 -5.47 -0.22 1.75
C ARG A 23 -5.79 -0.90 3.09
N GLY A 24 -6.22 -2.16 3.06
CA GLY A 24 -6.51 -2.92 4.28
C GLY A 24 -5.29 -3.05 5.19
N ALA A 25 -4.10 -3.26 4.62
CA ALA A 25 -2.87 -3.33 5.39
C ALA A 25 -2.54 -1.99 6.08
N ILE A 26 -2.67 -0.87 5.37
CA ILE A 26 -2.47 0.47 5.95
C ILE A 26 -3.48 0.75 7.07
N GLU A 27 -4.76 0.47 6.85
CA GLU A 27 -5.80 0.66 7.88
C GLU A 27 -5.58 -0.22 9.12
N ALA A 28 -4.97 -1.39 8.95
CA ALA A 28 -4.57 -2.28 10.05
C ALA A 28 -3.33 -1.80 10.81
N GLY A 29 -2.69 -0.71 10.40
CA GLY A 29 -1.49 -0.17 11.03
C GLY A 29 -0.20 -0.89 10.63
N LEU A 30 -0.09 -1.35 9.37
CA LEU A 30 1.14 -1.93 8.83
C LEU A 30 2.33 -0.99 9.07
N ALA A 31 3.35 -1.49 9.78
CA ALA A 31 4.56 -0.72 10.08
C ALA A 31 5.73 -1.01 9.13
N ILE A 32 5.81 -2.22 8.58
CA ILE A 32 6.92 -2.68 7.72
C ILE A 32 6.39 -3.48 6.54
N GLY A 33 6.86 -3.19 5.32
CA GLY A 33 6.68 -4.00 4.12
C GLY A 33 8.03 -4.39 3.49
N ALA A 34 8.17 -5.64 3.07
CA ALA A 34 9.38 -6.13 2.42
C ALA A 34 9.02 -7.08 1.27
N THR A 35 9.75 -7.02 0.15
CA THR A 35 9.48 -7.90 -0.99
C THR A 35 10.65 -7.99 -1.97
N TYR A 36 10.67 -9.04 -2.78
CA TYR A 36 11.60 -9.19 -3.89
C TYR A 36 10.94 -8.65 -5.18
N PRO A 37 11.57 -7.69 -5.89
CA PRO A 37 11.00 -7.13 -7.11
C PRO A 37 11.12 -8.15 -8.25
N GLY A 38 10.13 -8.18 -9.13
CA GLY A 38 10.18 -9.03 -10.32
C GLY A 38 8.82 -9.27 -10.94
N THR A 39 8.82 -9.88 -12.13
CA THR A 39 7.60 -10.35 -12.78
C THR A 39 7.55 -11.88 -12.74
N PRO A 40 6.42 -12.53 -12.35
CA PRO A 40 5.12 -11.97 -12.01
C PRO A 40 4.90 -11.79 -10.49
N SER A 41 5.46 -10.75 -9.87
CA SER A 41 5.13 -10.37 -8.48
C SER A 41 3.85 -9.52 -8.43
N SER A 42 3.25 -9.41 -7.24
CA SER A 42 2.08 -8.57 -7.02
C SER A 42 2.43 -7.09 -6.99
N GLU A 43 1.58 -6.24 -7.55
CA GLU A 43 1.69 -4.77 -7.49
C GLU A 43 1.34 -4.18 -6.11
N ILE A 44 1.03 -5.01 -5.11
CA ILE A 44 0.86 -4.55 -3.72
C ILE A 44 2.16 -3.89 -3.23
N SER A 45 3.31 -4.47 -3.55
CA SER A 45 4.63 -3.95 -3.16
C SER A 45 4.89 -2.56 -3.73
N ALA A 46 4.55 -2.34 -5.01
CA ALA A 46 4.66 -1.04 -5.65
C ALA A 46 3.79 0.02 -4.96
N ALA A 47 2.56 -0.33 -4.58
CA ALA A 47 1.70 0.58 -3.82
C ALA A 47 2.27 0.91 -2.43
N LEU A 48 2.79 -0.09 -1.71
CA LEU A 48 3.41 0.11 -0.39
C LEU A 48 4.70 0.94 -0.49
N PHE A 49 5.48 0.76 -1.54
CA PHE A 49 6.65 1.58 -1.84
C PHE A 49 6.28 3.06 -2.07
N GLU A 50 5.25 3.35 -2.87
CA GLU A 50 4.79 4.74 -3.06
C GLU A 50 4.24 5.36 -1.76
N ILE A 51 3.59 4.55 -0.92
CA ILE A 51 3.02 4.98 0.35
C ILE A 51 4.11 5.28 1.39
N SER A 52 5.18 4.49 1.45
CA SER A 52 6.28 4.69 2.42
C SER A 52 6.98 6.05 2.26
N HIS A 53 6.93 6.67 1.08
CA HIS A 53 7.45 8.02 0.85
C HIS A 53 6.56 9.12 1.47
N GLN A 54 5.39 8.76 1.99
CA GLN A 54 4.36 9.69 2.45
C GLN A 54 3.76 9.29 3.82
N SER A 55 4.31 8.29 4.49
CA SER A 55 3.87 7.81 5.80
C SER A 55 5.04 7.26 6.62
N ASP A 56 4.77 6.86 7.86
CA ASP A 56 5.76 6.22 8.73
C ASP A 56 6.00 4.73 8.41
N LEU A 57 5.39 4.21 7.34
CA LEU A 57 5.62 2.85 6.86
C LEU A 57 7.07 2.70 6.39
N TYR A 58 7.81 1.77 7.00
CA TYR A 58 9.08 1.34 6.44
C TYR A 58 8.85 0.34 5.31
N PHE A 59 9.58 0.51 4.20
CA PHE A 59 9.51 -0.42 3.09
C PHE A 59 10.90 -0.75 2.53
N GLU A 60 11.15 -2.02 2.20
CA GLU A 60 12.40 -2.47 1.58
C GLU A 60 12.18 -3.41 0.39
N TYR A 61 13.04 -3.27 -0.62
CA TYR A 61 13.22 -4.28 -1.67
C TYR A 61 14.46 -5.12 -1.35
N SER A 62 14.38 -6.43 -1.56
CA SER A 62 15.51 -7.38 -1.50
C SER A 62 15.94 -7.84 -2.88
#